data_AF-A0A399ZVB4-F1
#
_entry.id   AF-A0A399ZVB4-F1
#
_cell.length_a   1.000
_cell.length_b   1.000
_cell.length_c   1.000
_cell.angle_alpha   90.00
_cell.angle_beta   90.00
_cell.angle_gamma   90.00
#
_symmetry.space_group_name_H-M   'P 1'
#
loop_
_entity.id
_entity.type
_entity.pdbx_description
1 polymer ?
#
loop_
_entity_poly.entity_id
_entity_poly.type
_entity_poly.pdbx_seq_one_letter_code
_entity_poly.pdbx_strand_id
1 'polypeptide(L)'
;MFPLQQRLHLQADRIEAVLAVHKAPVRVTGGRVTPRTIQFQLAPAPTTKISRVEQLAEEIALALGVSAARIVREQGALHVEIPRRDARLLAFQTLVTQLRQDARVHQALRVPGTVLLGLTPEGLPLLVRLGSADAPHLLIAGTTGSGKSQAARSILASLVLFQPEREMQLLIVDPKGSDFLGFADMPHMLCPPVSDAETARERLEWLTDEMTRRQQARVTRPHIVALLDELADLLMQGGSALETLLTRLTQRGRSAGISIVACTQKPTARVMGNLVTANFPARLVGKVTSAHEALVASGMAKSGAEKLAGRGDFLLIANGEKTRVQIAHLPRADEDALRQTMGRR
;
A
#
# COMPACT_ATOMS: atom_id res chain seq x y z
N MET A 1 17.65 30.72 8.48
CA MET A 1 17.36 29.45 7.78
C MET A 1 17.48 29.71 6.29
N PHE A 2 18.35 29.00 5.56
CA PHE A 2 18.52 29.26 4.11
C PHE A 2 17.19 29.01 3.35
N PRO A 3 16.85 29.85 2.35
CA PRO A 3 15.77 29.60 1.39
C PRO A 3 15.85 28.16 0.84
N LEU A 4 14.70 27.51 0.64
CA LEU A 4 14.63 26.12 0.19
C LEU A 4 15.49 25.89 -1.07
N GLN A 5 15.43 26.80 -2.04
CA GLN A 5 16.18 26.72 -3.28
C GLN A 5 17.70 26.73 -3.09
N GLN A 6 18.23 27.64 -2.25
CA GLN A 6 19.67 27.68 -1.95
C GLN A 6 20.15 26.38 -1.28
N ARG A 7 19.32 25.80 -0.41
CA ARG A 7 19.62 24.51 0.22
C ARG A 7 19.66 23.38 -0.79
N LEU A 8 18.72 23.35 -1.74
CA LEU A 8 18.67 22.34 -2.79
C LEU A 8 19.90 22.42 -3.71
N HIS A 9 20.33 23.64 -4.08
CA HIS A 9 21.56 23.82 -4.86
C HIS A 9 22.80 23.33 -4.09
N LEU A 10 22.94 23.68 -2.81
CA LEU A 10 24.04 23.18 -1.99
C LEU A 10 24.04 21.64 -1.87
N GLN A 11 22.86 21.03 -1.77
CA GLN A 11 22.74 19.57 -1.76
C GLN A 11 23.12 18.96 -3.10
N ALA A 12 22.72 19.57 -4.22
CA ALA A 12 23.12 19.14 -5.56
C ALA A 12 24.65 19.21 -5.74
N ASP A 13 25.28 20.33 -5.37
CA ASP A 13 26.73 20.51 -5.46
C ASP A 13 27.48 19.46 -4.63
N ARG A 14 26.97 19.14 -3.43
CA ARG A 14 27.54 18.07 -2.59
C ARG A 14 27.40 16.69 -3.21
N ILE A 15 26.26 16.38 -3.84
CA ILE A 15 26.06 15.11 -4.55
C ILE A 15 27.09 14.98 -5.68
N GLU A 16 27.24 16.01 -6.51
CA GLU A 16 28.24 16.03 -7.58
C GLU A 16 29.67 15.88 -7.04
N ALA A 17 30.02 16.61 -5.98
CA ALA A 17 31.35 16.58 -5.38
C ALA A 17 31.71 15.19 -4.84
N VAL A 18 30.81 14.55 -4.08
CA VAL A 18 31.02 13.19 -3.56
C VAL A 18 31.25 12.21 -4.71
N LEU A 19 30.36 12.22 -5.70
CA LEU A 19 30.43 11.30 -6.83
C LEU A 19 31.71 11.52 -7.68
N ALA A 20 32.13 12.77 -7.87
CA ALA A 20 33.38 13.11 -8.54
C ALA A 20 34.62 12.59 -7.79
N VAL A 21 34.71 12.82 -6.47
CA VAL A 21 35.82 12.36 -5.62
C VAL A 21 35.98 10.83 -5.69
N HIS A 22 34.86 10.10 -5.77
CA HIS A 22 34.86 8.63 -5.86
C HIS A 22 34.95 8.09 -7.31
N LYS A 23 35.40 8.92 -8.26
CA LYS A 23 35.63 8.59 -9.68
C LYS A 23 34.36 8.16 -10.43
N ALA A 24 33.22 8.72 -10.07
CA ALA A 24 31.93 8.49 -10.72
C ALA A 24 31.24 9.82 -11.07
N PRO A 25 31.85 10.68 -11.92
CA PRO A 25 31.36 12.04 -12.15
C PRO A 25 29.93 12.05 -12.73
N VAL A 26 29.06 12.84 -12.11
CA VAL A 26 27.68 13.09 -12.58
C VAL A 26 27.39 14.59 -12.54
N ARG A 27 26.37 15.02 -13.28
CA ARG A 27 25.72 16.32 -13.12
C ARG A 27 24.31 16.17 -12.57
N VAL A 28 23.90 17.07 -11.70
CA VAL A 28 22.51 17.21 -11.25
C VAL A 28 21.81 18.19 -12.18
N THR A 29 20.90 17.68 -13.02
CA THR A 29 20.23 18.49 -14.07
C THR A 29 18.92 19.08 -13.62
N GLY A 30 18.42 18.69 -12.44
CA GLY A 30 17.15 19.12 -11.91
C GLY A 30 16.71 18.26 -10.74
N GLY A 31 15.45 18.38 -10.38
CA GLY A 31 14.88 17.58 -9.31
C GLY A 31 13.42 17.90 -9.04
N ARG A 32 12.83 17.08 -8.18
CA ARG A 32 11.46 17.29 -7.68
C ARG A 32 11.43 17.16 -6.17
N VAL A 33 10.59 17.98 -5.55
CA VAL A 33 10.31 17.91 -4.11
C VAL A 33 8.95 17.25 -3.95
N THR A 34 8.93 16.04 -3.41
CA THR A 34 7.69 15.34 -3.04
C THR A 34 7.35 15.65 -1.58
N PRO A 35 6.19 15.27 -1.05
CA PRO A 35 5.84 15.51 0.37
C PRO A 35 6.85 14.92 1.37
N ARG A 36 7.57 13.85 1.00
CA ARG A 36 8.48 13.12 1.91
C ARG A 36 9.92 13.02 1.45
N THR A 37 10.18 13.20 0.17
CA THR A 37 11.51 13.04 -0.41
C THR A 37 11.87 14.20 -1.32
N ILE A 38 13.17 14.39 -1.52
CA ILE A 38 13.71 15.24 -2.56
C ILE A 38 14.41 14.29 -3.52
N GLN A 39 14.10 14.40 -4.80
CA GLN A 39 14.77 13.66 -5.86
C GLN A 39 15.60 14.61 -6.70
N PHE A 40 16.88 14.31 -6.86
CA PHE A 40 17.79 14.99 -7.76
C PHE A 40 18.00 14.11 -8.99
N GLN A 41 17.73 14.65 -10.18
CA GLN A 41 17.98 13.96 -11.43
C GLN A 41 19.46 14.02 -11.76
N LEU A 42 20.06 12.86 -11.99
CA LEU A 42 21.47 12.69 -12.32
C LEU A 42 21.64 12.44 -13.82
N ALA A 43 22.61 13.12 -14.40
CA ALA A 43 23.19 12.84 -15.72
C ALA A 43 24.63 12.36 -15.52
N PRO A 44 24.88 11.04 -15.48
CA PRO A 44 26.23 10.49 -15.39
C PRO A 44 27.05 10.81 -16.63
N ALA A 45 28.36 10.99 -16.48
CA ALA A 45 29.27 11.11 -17.63
C ALA A 45 29.28 9.78 -18.43
N PRO A 46 29.57 9.81 -19.74
CA PRO A 46 29.63 8.58 -20.57
C PRO A 46 30.59 7.51 -20.04
N THR A 47 31.61 7.91 -19.27
CA THR A 47 32.61 7.02 -18.67
C THR A 47 32.17 6.43 -17.32
N THR A 48 31.07 6.91 -16.74
CA THR A 48 30.63 6.53 -15.40
C THR A 48 29.79 5.26 -15.44
N LYS A 49 30.28 4.20 -14.77
CA LYS A 49 29.49 2.99 -14.55
C LYS A 49 28.34 3.28 -13.58
N ILE A 50 27.11 3.00 -13.98
CA ILE A 50 25.91 3.20 -13.16
C ILE A 50 26.01 2.44 -11.82
N SER A 51 26.52 1.21 -11.85
CA SER A 51 26.72 0.41 -10.63
C SER A 51 27.62 1.08 -9.59
N ARG A 52 28.56 1.92 -10.04
CA ARG A 52 29.42 2.69 -9.13
C ARG A 52 28.65 3.80 -8.44
N VAL A 53 27.75 4.50 -9.15
CA VAL A 53 26.87 5.51 -8.57
C VAL A 53 25.92 4.86 -7.56
N GLU A 54 25.34 3.70 -7.90
CA GLU A 54 24.46 2.92 -7.01
C GLU A 54 25.14 2.52 -5.69
N GLN A 55 26.44 2.16 -5.75
CA GLN A 55 27.23 1.79 -4.57
C GLN A 55 27.52 2.98 -3.65
N LEU A 56 27.52 4.21 -4.16
CA LEU A 56 27.90 5.41 -3.41
C LEU A 56 26.71 6.07 -2.67
N ALA A 57 25.60 5.37 -2.55
CA ALA A 57 24.39 5.90 -1.92
C ALA A 57 24.61 6.25 -0.43
N GLU A 58 25.41 5.48 0.30
CA GLU A 58 25.69 5.74 1.72
C GLU A 58 26.61 6.96 1.91
N GLU A 59 27.63 7.11 1.06
CA GLU A 59 28.53 8.27 1.06
C GLU A 59 27.77 9.56 0.74
N ILE A 60 26.83 9.51 -0.21
CA ILE A 60 25.93 10.62 -0.51
C ILE A 60 25.08 10.95 0.73
N ALA A 61 24.50 9.94 1.39
CA ALA A 61 23.68 10.16 2.57
C ALA A 61 24.47 10.84 3.70
N LEU A 62 25.70 10.38 3.92
CA LEU A 62 26.62 10.90 4.92
C LEU A 62 26.99 12.37 4.64
N ALA A 63 27.39 12.68 3.41
CA ALA A 63 27.79 14.04 3.02
C ALA A 63 26.64 15.06 3.09
N LEU A 64 25.42 14.61 2.88
CA LEU A 64 24.21 15.43 2.99
C LEU A 64 23.67 15.53 4.41
N GLY A 65 24.16 14.70 5.35
CA GLY A 65 23.66 14.61 6.72
C GLY A 65 22.17 14.25 6.73
N VAL A 66 21.81 13.21 5.97
CA VAL A 66 20.46 12.63 5.89
C VAL A 66 20.49 11.16 6.31
N SER A 67 19.35 10.62 6.72
CA SER A 67 19.29 9.25 7.26
C SER A 67 19.56 8.15 6.24
N ALA A 68 19.33 8.43 4.95
CA ALA A 68 19.62 7.54 3.84
C ALA A 68 19.58 8.33 2.51
N ALA A 69 20.26 7.84 1.48
CA ALA A 69 20.05 8.24 0.11
C ALA A 69 19.83 6.98 -0.73
N ARG A 70 19.10 7.10 -1.83
CA ARG A 70 18.78 5.99 -2.73
C ARG A 70 18.99 6.38 -4.17
N ILE A 71 19.65 5.49 -4.91
CA ILE A 71 19.72 5.61 -6.36
C ILE A 71 18.52 4.88 -6.97
N VAL A 72 17.71 5.61 -7.73
CA VAL A 72 16.51 5.10 -8.39
C VAL A 72 16.62 5.35 -9.89
N ARG A 73 16.22 4.38 -10.70
CA ARG A 73 16.10 4.53 -12.15
C ARG A 73 14.62 4.64 -12.50
N GLU A 74 14.22 5.76 -13.09
CA GLU A 74 12.83 6.09 -13.39
C GLU A 74 12.78 6.82 -14.74
N GLN A 75 11.88 6.40 -15.64
CA GLN A 75 11.70 6.99 -16.98
C GLN A 75 13.01 7.16 -17.78
N GLY A 76 13.94 6.21 -17.66
CA GLY A 76 15.23 6.25 -18.35
C GLY A 76 16.29 7.17 -17.70
N ALA A 77 15.93 7.93 -16.67
CA ALA A 77 16.84 8.78 -15.92
C ALA A 77 17.27 8.14 -14.59
N LEU A 78 18.43 8.55 -14.10
CA LEU A 78 18.96 8.16 -12.79
C LEU A 78 18.63 9.27 -11.79
N HIS A 79 18.23 8.92 -10.57
CA HIS A 79 17.86 9.88 -9.54
C HIS A 79 18.53 9.53 -8.22
N VAL A 80 18.98 10.54 -7.48
CA VAL A 80 19.29 10.44 -6.05
C VAL A 80 18.06 10.90 -5.29
N GLU A 81 17.45 10.00 -4.54
CA GLU A 81 16.37 10.32 -3.62
C GLU A 81 16.89 10.40 -2.18
N ILE A 82 16.57 11.51 -1.51
CA ILE A 82 16.86 11.72 -0.10
C ILE A 82 15.57 12.04 0.68
N PRO A 83 15.50 11.72 1.98
CA PRO A 83 14.36 12.10 2.81
C PRO A 83 14.34 13.61 3.07
N ARG A 84 13.13 14.15 3.15
CA ARG A 84 12.91 15.52 3.63
C ARG A 84 13.02 15.59 5.14
N ARG A 85 13.73 16.60 5.64
CA ARG A 85 13.81 16.89 7.08
C ARG A 85 12.47 17.31 7.68
N ASP A 86 11.62 17.94 6.88
CA ASP A 86 10.29 18.44 7.22
C ASP A 86 9.17 17.54 6.70
N ALA A 87 9.46 16.26 6.39
CA ALA A 87 8.49 15.32 5.86
C ALA A 87 7.26 15.23 6.79
N ARG A 88 6.09 15.62 6.28
CA ARG A 88 4.81 15.46 6.97
C ARG A 88 4.11 14.20 6.48
N LEU A 89 3.33 13.59 7.36
CA LEU A 89 2.41 12.53 6.95
C LEU A 89 1.37 13.11 6.00
N LEU A 90 1.03 12.37 4.95
CA LEU A 90 -0.08 12.71 4.07
C LEU A 90 -1.38 12.48 4.85
N ALA A 91 -2.06 13.53 5.31
CA ALA A 91 -3.31 13.36 6.06
C ALA A 91 -4.45 12.89 5.14
N PHE A 92 -5.22 11.91 5.59
CA PHE A 92 -6.34 11.35 4.82
C PHE A 92 -7.39 12.41 4.48
N GLN A 93 -7.75 13.29 5.41
CA GLN A 93 -8.75 14.34 5.17
C GLN A 93 -8.30 15.38 4.13
N THR A 94 -7.01 15.72 4.12
CA THR A 94 -6.45 16.60 3.10
C THR A 94 -6.56 15.98 1.72
N LEU A 95 -6.22 14.69 1.61
CA LEU A 95 -6.34 13.95 0.35
C LEU A 95 -7.80 13.88 -0.11
N VAL A 96 -8.73 13.49 0.76
CA VAL A 96 -10.16 13.44 0.45
C VAL A 96 -10.69 14.79 -0.05
N THR A 97 -10.31 15.89 0.61
CA THR A 97 -10.77 17.24 0.26
C THR A 97 -10.31 17.63 -1.13
N GLN A 98 -9.05 17.34 -1.47
CA GLN A 98 -8.50 17.56 -2.81
C GLN A 98 -9.24 16.71 -3.86
N LEU A 99 -9.48 15.44 -3.57
CA LEU A 99 -10.08 14.51 -4.55
C LEU A 99 -11.56 14.76 -4.79
N ARG A 100 -12.30 15.33 -3.83
CA ARG A 100 -13.68 15.76 -4.05
C ARG A 100 -13.81 16.87 -5.10
N GLN A 101 -12.73 17.61 -5.37
CA GLN A 101 -12.71 18.64 -6.40
C GLN A 101 -12.44 18.05 -7.80
N ASP A 102 -11.86 16.85 -7.88
CA ASP A 102 -11.66 16.13 -9.13
C ASP A 102 -12.86 15.23 -9.44
N ALA A 103 -13.74 15.69 -10.34
CA ALA A 103 -14.95 14.97 -10.72
C ALA A 103 -14.69 13.56 -11.26
N ARG A 104 -13.57 13.34 -11.97
CA ARG A 104 -13.24 12.03 -12.55
C ARG A 104 -12.84 11.04 -11.46
N VAL A 105 -11.97 11.47 -10.55
CA VAL A 105 -11.53 10.63 -9.42
C VAL A 105 -12.71 10.33 -8.50
N HIS A 106 -13.54 11.35 -8.21
CA HIS A 106 -14.73 11.18 -7.40
C HIS A 106 -15.71 10.18 -8.02
N GLN A 107 -15.95 10.23 -9.34
CA GLN A 107 -16.80 9.26 -10.03
C GLN A 107 -16.22 7.83 -9.97
N ALA A 108 -14.90 7.69 -10.15
CA ALA A 108 -14.23 6.39 -10.06
C ALA A 108 -14.37 5.78 -8.66
N LEU A 109 -14.23 6.56 -7.59
CA LEU A 109 -14.34 6.09 -6.20
C LEU A 109 -15.74 5.60 -5.81
N ARG A 110 -16.78 6.04 -6.54
CA ARG A 110 -18.16 5.55 -6.34
C ARG A 110 -18.40 4.18 -6.97
N VAL A 111 -17.52 3.69 -7.84
CA VAL A 111 -17.63 2.34 -8.41
C VAL A 111 -17.32 1.31 -7.31
N PRO A 112 -18.23 0.36 -7.00
CA PRO A 112 -18.05 -0.60 -5.92
C PRO A 112 -16.70 -1.32 -5.97
N GLY A 113 -16.02 -1.40 -4.82
CA GLY A 113 -14.70 -1.99 -4.69
C GLY A 113 -13.53 -1.10 -5.13
N THR A 114 -13.77 0.12 -5.62
CA THR A 114 -12.68 1.07 -5.95
C THR A 114 -12.14 1.75 -4.70
N VAL A 115 -10.86 1.54 -4.42
CA VAL A 115 -10.16 2.03 -3.24
C VAL A 115 -9.14 3.09 -3.63
N LEU A 116 -9.07 4.15 -2.82
CA LEU A 116 -7.96 5.11 -2.84
C LEU A 116 -6.81 4.55 -2.00
N LEU A 117 -5.68 4.25 -2.64
CA LEU A 117 -4.48 3.82 -1.91
C LEU A 117 -3.71 5.01 -1.33
N GLY A 118 -3.53 6.06 -2.12
CA GLY A 118 -2.73 7.22 -1.72
C GLY A 118 -2.28 8.05 -2.91
N LEU A 119 -1.10 8.68 -2.81
CA LEU A 119 -0.51 9.49 -3.88
C LEU A 119 0.76 8.85 -4.43
N THR A 120 0.96 8.92 -5.75
CA THR A 120 2.23 8.59 -6.39
C THR A 120 3.29 9.67 -6.07
N PRO A 121 4.59 9.45 -6.38
CA PRO A 121 5.61 10.49 -6.23
C PRO A 121 5.32 11.79 -7.01
N GLU A 122 4.55 11.71 -8.09
CA GLU A 122 4.08 12.84 -8.89
C GLU A 122 2.93 13.60 -8.22
N GLY A 123 2.39 13.09 -7.11
CA GLY A 123 1.24 13.66 -6.42
C GLY A 123 -0.11 13.28 -7.04
N LEU A 124 -0.14 12.25 -7.89
CA LEU A 124 -1.37 11.76 -8.52
C LEU A 124 -2.06 10.72 -7.62
N PRO A 125 -3.40 10.71 -7.51
CA PRO A 125 -4.12 9.70 -6.76
C PRO A 125 -3.99 8.33 -7.42
N LEU A 126 -3.58 7.33 -6.63
CA LEU A 126 -3.53 5.94 -7.05
C LEU A 126 -4.79 5.21 -6.57
N LEU A 127 -5.60 4.76 -7.54
CA LEU A 127 -6.82 4.01 -7.32
C LEU A 127 -6.63 2.54 -7.71
N VAL A 128 -7.24 1.63 -6.96
CA VAL A 128 -7.31 0.20 -7.31
C VAL A 128 -8.76 -0.25 -7.23
N ARG A 129 -9.23 -1.00 -8.23
CA ARG A 129 -10.57 -1.60 -8.19
C ARG A 129 -10.47 -3.06 -7.78
N LEU A 130 -10.85 -3.36 -6.55
CA LEU A 130 -10.99 -4.72 -6.05
C LEU A 130 -12.04 -5.47 -6.87
N GLY A 131 -11.74 -6.70 -7.26
CA GLY A 131 -12.59 -7.50 -8.16
C GLY A 131 -12.32 -7.27 -9.67
N SER A 132 -11.39 -6.38 -10.02
CA SER A 132 -10.88 -6.27 -11.39
C SER A 132 -10.01 -7.47 -11.78
N ALA A 133 -9.62 -7.57 -13.06
CA ALA A 133 -8.71 -8.62 -13.51
C ALA A 133 -7.32 -8.49 -12.87
N ASP A 134 -6.87 -7.25 -12.68
CA ASP A 134 -5.53 -6.93 -12.21
C ASP A 134 -5.44 -6.97 -10.68
N ALA A 135 -6.56 -6.73 -10.00
CA ALA A 135 -6.69 -6.72 -8.55
C ALA A 135 -7.99 -7.39 -8.08
N PRO A 136 -8.19 -8.70 -8.30
CA PRO A 136 -9.35 -9.41 -7.75
C PRO A 136 -9.34 -9.38 -6.21
N HIS A 137 -8.14 -9.54 -5.65
CA HIS A 137 -7.79 -9.56 -4.25
C HIS A 137 -6.50 -8.75 -4.05
N LEU A 138 -6.30 -8.23 -2.84
CA LEU A 138 -5.14 -7.40 -2.50
C LEU A 138 -4.42 -7.99 -1.30
N LEU A 139 -3.12 -8.22 -1.42
CA LEU A 139 -2.26 -8.55 -0.28
C LEU A 139 -1.56 -7.29 0.20
N ILE A 140 -1.59 -6.99 1.50
CA ILE A 140 -0.81 -5.93 2.13
C ILE A 140 0.29 -6.57 2.99
N ALA A 141 1.54 -6.42 2.59
CA ALA A 141 2.67 -7.02 3.29
C ALA A 141 3.64 -5.95 3.78
N GLY A 142 4.20 -6.12 4.97
CA GLY A 142 5.24 -5.22 5.49
C GLY A 142 5.47 -5.41 6.97
N THR A 143 6.67 -5.09 7.43
CA THR A 143 7.07 -5.31 8.83
C THR A 143 6.42 -4.29 9.77
N THR A 144 6.55 -4.49 11.08
CA THR A 144 6.06 -3.52 12.09
C THR A 144 6.61 -2.12 11.82
N GLY A 145 5.73 -1.11 11.86
CA GLY A 145 6.09 0.29 11.56
C GLY A 145 6.17 0.65 10.07
N SER A 146 6.00 -0.31 9.15
CA SER A 146 5.88 -0.02 7.70
C SER A 146 4.65 0.82 7.37
N GLY A 147 3.58 0.68 8.16
CA GLY A 147 2.29 1.34 7.97
C GLY A 147 1.18 0.40 7.50
N LYS A 148 1.34 -0.93 7.58
CA LYS A 148 0.34 -1.93 7.16
C LYS A 148 -1.06 -1.64 7.70
N SER A 149 -1.21 -1.50 9.03
CA SER A 149 -2.52 -1.23 9.64
C SER A 149 -3.09 0.12 9.18
N GLN A 150 -2.25 1.16 9.01
CA GLN A 150 -2.70 2.43 8.45
C GLN A 150 -3.16 2.31 6.99
N ALA A 151 -2.51 1.47 6.18
CA ALA A 151 -2.93 1.21 4.81
C ALA A 151 -4.28 0.50 4.76
N ALA A 152 -4.47 -0.54 5.57
CA ALA A 152 -5.76 -1.23 5.70
C ALA A 152 -6.88 -0.26 6.15
N ARG A 153 -6.62 0.54 7.19
CA ARG A 153 -7.58 1.53 7.70
C ARG A 153 -7.90 2.63 6.67
N SER A 154 -6.90 3.13 5.95
CA SER A 154 -7.11 4.09 4.85
C SER A 154 -7.95 3.50 3.72
N ILE A 155 -7.75 2.22 3.38
CA ILE A 155 -8.55 1.51 2.38
C ILE A 155 -10.01 1.38 2.85
N LEU A 156 -10.24 0.96 4.09
CA LEU A 156 -11.59 0.86 4.65
C LEU A 156 -12.28 2.23 4.71
N ALA A 157 -11.59 3.27 5.18
CA ALA A 157 -12.13 4.62 5.21
C ALA A 157 -12.49 5.13 3.83
N SER A 158 -11.67 4.84 2.80
CA SER A 158 -12.01 5.16 1.41
C SER A 158 -13.30 4.46 0.96
N LEU A 159 -13.44 3.16 1.26
CA LEU A 159 -14.63 2.38 0.89
C LEU A 159 -15.88 2.95 1.54
N VAL A 160 -15.87 3.12 2.87
CA VAL A 160 -17.00 3.66 3.66
C VAL A 160 -17.37 5.08 3.22
N LEU A 161 -16.39 5.92 2.92
CA LEU A 161 -16.62 7.32 2.60
C LEU A 161 -17.28 7.55 1.24
N PHE A 162 -16.92 6.73 0.23
CA PHE A 162 -17.29 6.98 -1.16
C PHE A 162 -18.37 6.03 -1.71
N GLN A 163 -18.66 4.92 -1.03
CA GLN A 163 -19.60 3.90 -1.50
C GLN A 163 -20.69 3.65 -0.46
N PRO A 164 -21.98 3.61 -0.83
CA PRO A 164 -23.06 3.31 0.11
C PRO A 164 -23.11 1.82 0.46
N GLU A 165 -23.62 1.50 1.65
CA GLU A 165 -23.76 0.15 2.21
C GLU A 165 -24.62 -0.79 1.34
N ARG A 166 -25.60 -0.23 0.63
CA ARG A 166 -26.41 -0.98 -0.36
C ARG A 166 -25.62 -1.46 -1.58
N GLU A 167 -24.44 -0.89 -1.83
CA GLU A 167 -23.58 -1.26 -2.96
C GLU A 167 -22.28 -1.96 -2.52
N MET A 168 -21.83 -1.75 -1.28
CA MET A 168 -20.60 -2.34 -0.74
C MET A 168 -20.75 -2.71 0.74
N GLN A 169 -20.30 -3.90 1.13
CA GLN A 169 -20.34 -4.41 2.49
C GLN A 169 -18.97 -4.90 2.94
N LEU A 170 -18.74 -4.91 4.26
CA LEU A 170 -17.46 -5.22 4.88
C LEU A 170 -17.57 -6.39 5.85
N LEU A 171 -16.59 -7.29 5.77
CA LEU A 171 -16.27 -8.26 6.80
C LEU A 171 -14.84 -7.96 7.29
N ILE A 172 -14.63 -7.85 8.59
CA ILE A 172 -13.30 -7.62 9.16
C ILE A 172 -12.96 -8.75 10.12
N VAL A 173 -11.81 -9.37 9.90
CA VAL A 173 -11.19 -10.34 10.80
C VAL A 173 -9.90 -9.70 11.34
N ASP A 174 -9.94 -9.30 12.61
CA ASP A 174 -8.85 -8.66 13.36
C ASP A 174 -8.55 -9.45 14.64
N PRO A 175 -7.68 -10.47 14.58
CA PRO A 175 -7.33 -11.28 15.74
C PRO A 175 -6.74 -10.48 16.92
N LYS A 176 -6.26 -9.26 16.67
CA LYS A 176 -5.70 -8.37 17.70
C LYS A 176 -6.77 -7.48 18.34
N GLY A 177 -7.96 -7.39 17.75
CA GLY A 177 -9.14 -6.70 18.25
C GLY A 177 -8.95 -5.20 18.53
N SER A 178 -7.93 -4.55 17.97
CA SER A 178 -7.53 -3.20 18.36
C SER A 178 -7.30 -2.22 17.21
N ASP A 179 -7.11 -2.72 15.99
CA ASP A 179 -6.76 -1.88 14.84
C ASP A 179 -7.99 -1.32 14.12
N PHE A 180 -9.14 -1.99 14.23
CA PHE A 180 -10.34 -1.68 13.42
C PHE A 180 -11.61 -1.37 14.23
N LEU A 181 -11.51 -1.16 15.55
CA LEU A 181 -12.65 -0.84 16.40
C LEU A 181 -13.42 0.42 15.94
N GLY A 182 -12.73 1.41 15.36
CA GLY A 182 -13.36 2.62 14.82
C GLY A 182 -14.37 2.35 13.69
N PHE A 183 -14.32 1.16 13.08
CA PHE A 183 -15.23 0.75 12.00
C PHE A 183 -16.40 -0.13 12.47
N ALA A 184 -16.43 -0.54 13.74
CA ALA A 184 -17.33 -1.60 14.21
C ALA A 184 -18.83 -1.30 14.00
N ASP A 185 -19.20 -0.03 14.07
CA ASP A 185 -20.58 0.44 13.99
C ASP A 185 -20.90 1.14 12.66
N MET A 186 -20.08 0.90 11.63
CA MET A 186 -20.34 1.44 10.28
C MET A 186 -21.49 0.66 9.62
N PRO A 187 -22.39 1.32 8.87
CA PRO A 187 -23.55 0.67 8.23
C PRO A 187 -23.15 -0.39 7.20
N HIS A 188 -21.91 -0.36 6.72
CA HIS A 188 -21.35 -1.34 5.78
C HIS A 188 -21.02 -2.69 6.42
N MET A 189 -20.90 -2.77 7.74
CA MET A 189 -20.42 -3.98 8.43
C MET A 189 -21.47 -5.09 8.37
N LEU A 190 -21.05 -6.29 7.91
CA LEU A 190 -21.87 -7.50 7.96
C LEU A 190 -22.04 -8.03 9.39
N CYS A 191 -21.03 -7.81 10.21
CA CYS A 191 -21.00 -8.09 11.65
C CYS A 191 -19.91 -7.22 12.29
N PRO A 192 -19.89 -7.07 13.62
CA PRO A 192 -18.75 -6.47 14.31
C PRO A 192 -17.42 -7.15 13.93
N PRO A 193 -16.28 -6.43 13.98
CA PRO A 193 -14.96 -7.00 13.69
C PRO A 193 -14.72 -8.25 14.52
N VAL A 194 -14.34 -9.34 13.84
CA VAL A 194 -14.18 -10.66 14.44
C VAL A 194 -12.75 -10.83 14.93
N SER A 195 -12.57 -11.20 16.20
CA SER A 195 -11.25 -11.37 16.82
C SER A 195 -10.88 -12.82 17.14
N ASP A 196 -11.85 -13.72 17.27
CA ASP A 196 -11.60 -15.13 17.53
C ASP A 196 -11.59 -15.97 16.24
N ALA A 197 -10.76 -17.03 16.22
CA ALA A 197 -10.59 -17.87 15.05
C ALA A 197 -11.83 -18.71 14.70
N GLU A 198 -12.63 -19.08 15.69
CA GLU A 198 -13.82 -19.90 15.49
C GLU A 198 -14.90 -19.11 14.74
N THR A 199 -15.25 -17.93 15.23
CA THR A 199 -16.16 -17.00 14.55
C THR A 199 -15.59 -16.59 13.20
N ALA A 200 -14.27 -16.37 13.08
CA ALA A 200 -13.66 -16.03 11.80
C ALA A 200 -13.86 -17.14 10.76
N ARG A 201 -13.71 -18.41 11.17
CA ARG A 201 -14.00 -19.59 10.34
C ARG A 201 -15.47 -19.60 9.93
N GLU A 202 -16.40 -19.46 10.87
CA GLU A 202 -17.85 -19.46 10.58
C GLU A 202 -18.24 -18.36 9.60
N ARG A 203 -17.68 -17.15 9.74
CA ARG A 203 -17.95 -16.04 8.81
C ARG A 203 -17.37 -16.28 7.43
N LEU A 204 -16.21 -16.92 7.32
CA LEU A 204 -15.60 -17.27 6.03
C LEU A 204 -16.30 -18.46 5.36
N GLU A 205 -16.86 -19.39 6.14
CA GLU A 205 -17.78 -20.44 5.65
C GLU A 205 -19.03 -19.80 5.07
N TRP A 206 -19.71 -18.93 5.83
CA TRP A 206 -20.86 -18.18 5.35
C TRP A 206 -20.55 -17.39 4.08
N LEU A 207 -19.38 -16.74 4.01
CA LEU A 207 -18.96 -15.99 2.81
C LEU A 207 -18.77 -16.91 1.59
N THR A 208 -18.32 -18.15 1.82
CA THR A 208 -18.15 -19.17 0.77
C THR A 208 -19.52 -19.68 0.27
N ASP A 209 -20.49 -19.84 1.16
CA ASP A 209 -21.86 -20.20 0.80
C ASP A 209 -22.54 -19.06 0.05
N GLU A 210 -22.37 -17.81 0.51
CA GLU A 210 -22.88 -16.62 -0.17
C GLU A 210 -22.26 -16.47 -1.56
N MET A 211 -20.96 -16.73 -1.72
CA MET A 211 -20.31 -16.79 -3.03
C MET A 211 -21.01 -17.79 -3.96
N THR A 212 -21.31 -18.98 -3.45
CA THR A 212 -21.96 -20.04 -4.23
C THR A 212 -23.39 -19.67 -4.62
N ARG A 213 -24.18 -19.15 -3.66
CA ARG A 213 -25.54 -18.64 -3.91
C ARG A 213 -25.54 -17.54 -4.97
N ARG A 214 -24.60 -16.60 -4.88
CA ARG A 214 -24.44 -15.48 -5.83
C ARG A 214 -24.11 -15.95 -7.24
N GLN A 215 -23.23 -16.93 -7.38
CA GLN A 215 -22.89 -17.51 -8.69
C GLN A 215 -24.09 -18.19 -9.34
N GLN A 216 -24.88 -18.95 -8.56
CA GLN A 216 -26.11 -19.59 -9.04
C GLN A 216 -27.17 -18.55 -9.45
N ALA A 217 -27.38 -17.53 -8.63
CA ALA A 217 -28.33 -16.46 -8.91
C ALA A 217 -27.84 -15.41 -9.92
N ARG A 218 -26.56 -15.48 -10.34
CA ARG A 218 -25.89 -14.51 -11.23
C ARG A 218 -25.95 -13.06 -10.71
N VAL A 219 -25.78 -12.88 -9.40
CA VAL A 219 -25.76 -11.57 -8.74
C VAL A 219 -24.40 -11.32 -8.10
N THR A 220 -23.94 -10.08 -8.10
CA THR A 220 -22.63 -9.69 -7.58
C THR A 220 -22.68 -8.53 -6.58
N ARG A 221 -23.89 -8.03 -6.29
CA ARG A 221 -24.11 -6.88 -5.40
C ARG A 221 -24.87 -7.28 -4.13
N PRO A 222 -24.63 -6.57 -3.01
CA PRO A 222 -23.57 -5.57 -2.79
C PRO A 222 -22.18 -6.22 -2.87
N HIS A 223 -21.16 -5.49 -3.34
CA HIS A 223 -19.79 -6.01 -3.41
C HIS A 223 -19.28 -6.22 -1.98
N ILE A 224 -18.79 -7.41 -1.64
CA ILE A 224 -18.28 -7.70 -0.29
C ILE A 224 -16.76 -7.60 -0.31
N VAL A 225 -16.19 -6.79 0.58
CA VAL A 225 -14.76 -6.76 0.86
C VAL A 225 -14.51 -7.37 2.23
N ALA A 226 -13.77 -8.49 2.26
CA ALA A 226 -13.34 -9.12 3.50
C ALA A 226 -11.88 -8.74 3.80
N LEU A 227 -11.64 -7.99 4.88
CA LEU A 227 -10.32 -7.64 5.37
C LEU A 227 -9.85 -8.66 6.41
N LEU A 228 -8.66 -9.22 6.22
CA LEU A 228 -8.01 -10.13 7.15
C LEU A 228 -6.71 -9.48 7.65
N ASP A 229 -6.63 -9.05 8.92
CA ASP A 229 -5.51 -8.23 9.42
C ASP A 229 -4.16 -8.97 9.47
N GLU A 230 -4.18 -10.25 9.84
CA GLU A 230 -2.98 -11.08 9.88
C GLU A 230 -3.29 -12.48 9.36
N LEU A 231 -3.14 -12.64 8.06
CA LEU A 231 -3.38 -13.90 7.36
C LEU A 231 -2.54 -15.04 7.95
N ALA A 232 -1.31 -14.76 8.38
CA ALA A 232 -0.43 -15.77 8.95
C ALA A 232 -1.01 -16.37 10.23
N ASP A 233 -1.43 -15.51 11.16
CA ASP A 233 -1.98 -15.93 12.45
C ASP A 233 -3.34 -16.63 12.24
N LEU A 234 -4.15 -16.15 11.30
CA LEU A 234 -5.42 -16.76 10.93
C LEU A 234 -5.23 -18.19 10.39
N LEU A 235 -4.30 -18.41 9.44
CA LEU A 235 -4.00 -19.75 8.91
C LEU A 235 -3.38 -20.67 9.96
N MET A 236 -2.54 -20.13 10.84
CA MET A 236 -1.94 -20.91 11.94
C MET A 236 -2.97 -21.41 12.93
N GLN A 237 -4.00 -20.61 13.24
CA GLN A 237 -5.06 -20.99 14.17
C GLN A 237 -6.15 -21.86 13.51
N GLY A 238 -6.51 -21.55 12.26
CA GLY A 238 -7.59 -22.23 11.54
C GLY A 238 -7.20 -23.49 10.76
N GLY A 239 -5.91 -23.76 10.58
CA GLY A 239 -5.40 -24.95 9.91
C GLY A 239 -5.88 -25.13 8.46
N SER A 240 -5.96 -26.38 8.02
CA SER A 240 -6.25 -26.74 6.62
C SER A 240 -7.69 -26.42 6.19
N ALA A 241 -8.66 -26.45 7.12
CA ALA A 241 -10.05 -26.10 6.84
C ALA A 241 -10.15 -24.65 6.37
N LEU A 242 -9.49 -23.74 7.10
CA LEU A 242 -9.50 -22.32 6.78
C LEU A 242 -8.73 -22.00 5.50
N GLU A 243 -7.59 -22.67 5.28
CA GLU A 243 -6.83 -22.55 4.04
C GLU A 243 -7.66 -22.96 2.82
N THR A 244 -8.49 -24.02 2.96
CA THR A 244 -9.39 -24.48 1.89
C THR A 244 -10.47 -23.44 1.57
N LEU A 245 -11.08 -22.83 2.59
CA LEU A 245 -12.08 -21.77 2.41
C LEU A 245 -11.48 -20.55 1.72
N LEU A 246 -10.34 -20.06 2.21
CA LEU A 246 -9.64 -18.92 1.63
C LEU A 246 -9.18 -19.19 0.20
N THR A 247 -8.73 -20.41 -0.11
CA THR A 247 -8.41 -20.82 -1.48
C THR A 247 -9.62 -20.71 -2.39
N ARG A 248 -10.78 -21.26 -1.98
CA ARG A 248 -12.01 -21.18 -2.78
C ARG A 248 -12.48 -19.74 -2.98
N LEU A 249 -12.49 -18.95 -1.92
CA LEU A 249 -12.88 -17.53 -1.96
C LEU A 249 -11.96 -16.73 -2.89
N THR A 250 -10.65 -16.96 -2.82
CA THR A 250 -9.69 -16.19 -3.63
C THR A 250 -9.60 -16.66 -5.09
N GLN A 251 -9.97 -17.91 -5.38
CA GLN A 251 -10.05 -18.40 -6.76
C GLN A 251 -11.35 -18.00 -7.46
N ARG A 252 -12.46 -17.93 -6.72
CA ARG A 252 -13.81 -17.82 -7.31
C ARG A 252 -14.58 -16.57 -6.90
N GLY A 253 -14.16 -15.87 -5.85
CA GLY A 253 -14.90 -14.76 -5.23
C GLY A 253 -15.12 -13.58 -6.17
N ARG A 254 -14.17 -13.28 -7.07
CA ARG A 254 -14.29 -12.21 -8.07
C ARG A 254 -15.62 -12.28 -8.84
N SER A 255 -16.00 -13.47 -9.30
CA SER A 255 -17.23 -13.68 -10.09
C SER A 255 -18.52 -13.45 -9.29
N ALA A 256 -18.45 -13.47 -7.96
CA ALA A 256 -19.55 -13.23 -7.03
C ALA A 256 -19.54 -11.81 -6.44
N GLY A 257 -18.64 -10.93 -6.90
CA GLY A 257 -18.44 -9.61 -6.30
C GLY A 257 -17.91 -9.70 -4.86
N ILE A 258 -17.00 -10.63 -4.60
CA ILE A 258 -16.34 -10.82 -3.31
C ILE A 258 -14.83 -10.61 -3.51
N SER A 259 -14.25 -9.74 -2.69
CA SER A 259 -12.82 -9.44 -2.71
C SER A 259 -12.21 -9.62 -1.32
N ILE A 260 -11.07 -10.31 -1.25
CA ILE A 260 -10.27 -10.44 -0.04
C ILE A 260 -9.16 -9.38 -0.05
N VAL A 261 -9.04 -8.64 1.05
CA VAL A 261 -7.85 -7.84 1.38
C VAL A 261 -7.15 -8.56 2.53
N ALA A 262 -6.04 -9.23 2.25
CA ALA A 262 -5.28 -9.95 3.26
C ALA A 262 -4.08 -9.13 3.68
N CYS A 263 -3.78 -9.07 4.95
CA CYS A 263 -2.63 -8.37 5.50
C CYS A 263 -1.68 -9.37 6.16
N THR A 264 -0.36 -9.12 6.09
CA THR A 264 0.61 -9.89 6.88
C THR A 264 1.86 -9.11 7.24
N GLN A 265 2.33 -9.28 8.48
CA GLN A 265 3.60 -8.76 8.97
C GLN A 265 4.77 -9.73 8.77
N LYS A 266 4.46 -11.01 8.51
CA LYS A 266 5.43 -12.10 8.37
C LYS A 266 5.41 -12.60 6.92
N PRO A 267 6.02 -11.89 5.96
CA PRO A 267 6.10 -12.33 4.57
C PRO A 267 7.09 -13.50 4.42
N THR A 268 6.81 -14.60 5.10
CA THR A 268 7.60 -15.84 5.06
C THR A 268 7.10 -16.73 3.94
N ALA A 269 7.97 -17.58 3.38
CA ALA A 269 7.58 -18.50 2.30
C ALA A 269 6.39 -19.41 2.68
N ARG A 270 6.25 -19.76 3.97
CA ARG A 270 5.12 -20.57 4.47
C ARG A 270 3.78 -19.84 4.33
N VAL A 271 3.72 -18.58 4.74
CA VAL A 271 2.50 -17.74 4.62
C VAL A 271 2.27 -17.36 3.16
N MET A 272 3.36 -17.08 2.45
CA MET A 272 3.38 -16.63 1.07
C MET A 272 3.44 -17.79 0.07
N GLY A 273 2.95 -18.96 0.48
CA GLY A 273 2.92 -20.18 -0.32
C GLY A 273 1.95 -20.10 -1.49
N ASN A 274 1.53 -21.26 -2.00
CA ASN A 274 0.72 -21.38 -3.22
C ASN A 274 -0.58 -20.57 -3.18
N LEU A 275 -1.24 -20.47 -2.02
CA LEU A 275 -2.46 -19.68 -1.87
C LEU A 275 -2.22 -18.20 -2.21
N VAL A 276 -1.13 -17.62 -1.72
CA VAL A 276 -0.83 -16.20 -1.93
C VAL A 276 -0.30 -15.96 -3.34
N THR A 277 0.64 -16.79 -3.80
CA THR A 277 1.26 -16.60 -5.12
C THR A 277 0.27 -16.79 -6.27
N ALA A 278 -0.70 -17.71 -6.15
CA ALA A 278 -1.68 -17.96 -7.18
C ALA A 278 -2.85 -16.97 -7.18
N ASN A 279 -3.26 -16.44 -6.01
CA ASN A 279 -4.54 -15.75 -5.90
C ASN A 279 -4.46 -14.27 -5.51
N PHE A 280 -3.26 -13.73 -5.22
CA PHE A 280 -3.03 -12.31 -4.94
C PHE A 280 -2.05 -11.69 -5.95
N PRO A 281 -2.51 -11.41 -7.19
CA PRO A 281 -1.68 -10.78 -8.21
C PRO A 281 -1.39 -9.30 -7.89
N ALA A 282 -2.30 -8.62 -7.18
CA ALA A 282 -2.08 -7.27 -6.66
C ALA A 282 -1.52 -7.33 -5.23
N ARG A 283 -0.39 -6.67 -5.00
CA ARG A 283 0.30 -6.65 -3.70
C ARG A 283 0.74 -5.24 -3.34
N LEU A 284 0.32 -4.76 -2.18
CA LEU A 284 0.75 -3.51 -1.60
C LEU A 284 1.84 -3.80 -0.55
N VAL A 285 3.10 -3.57 -0.93
CA VAL A 285 4.27 -3.97 -0.15
C VAL A 285 4.93 -2.75 0.50
N GLY A 286 4.90 -2.72 1.83
CA GLY A 286 5.56 -1.72 2.64
C GLY A 286 7.02 -2.07 2.91
N LYS A 287 7.66 -1.28 3.78
CA LYS A 287 9.04 -1.56 4.21
C LYS A 287 9.18 -2.97 4.79
N VAL A 288 10.22 -3.67 4.36
CA VAL A 288 10.67 -4.98 4.88
C VAL A 288 12.14 -4.90 5.31
N THR A 289 12.67 -5.95 5.95
CA THR A 289 14.03 -5.91 6.52
C THR A 289 15.13 -6.33 5.55
N SER A 290 14.80 -7.12 4.53
CA SER A 290 15.80 -7.69 3.61
C SER A 290 15.31 -7.78 2.17
N ALA A 291 16.24 -7.87 1.22
CA ALA A 291 15.93 -8.10 -0.19
C ALA A 291 15.22 -9.46 -0.42
N HIS A 292 15.49 -10.46 0.42
CA HIS A 292 14.78 -11.74 0.39
C HIS A 292 13.31 -11.55 0.78
N GLU A 293 13.02 -10.88 1.90
CA GLU A 293 11.65 -10.56 2.29
C GLU A 293 10.94 -9.70 1.23
N ALA A 294 11.68 -8.78 0.60
CA ALA A 294 11.15 -7.96 -0.49
C ALA A 294 10.71 -8.83 -1.67
N LEU A 295 11.53 -9.79 -2.09
CA LEU A 295 11.18 -10.75 -3.14
C LEU A 295 9.95 -11.58 -2.75
N VAL A 296 9.92 -12.13 -1.54
CA VAL A 296 8.80 -12.96 -1.09
C VAL A 296 7.50 -12.15 -1.04
N ALA A 297 7.51 -10.98 -0.39
CA ALA A 297 6.35 -10.09 -0.27
C ALA A 297 5.83 -9.61 -1.62
N SER A 298 6.72 -9.13 -2.49
CA SER A 298 6.36 -8.53 -3.78
C SER A 298 6.14 -9.54 -4.90
N GLY A 299 6.73 -10.74 -4.81
CA GLY A 299 6.82 -11.69 -5.93
C GLY A 299 7.72 -11.19 -7.07
N MET A 300 8.47 -10.10 -6.85
CA MET A 300 9.27 -9.43 -7.87
C MET A 300 10.72 -9.28 -7.41
N ALA A 301 11.65 -9.79 -8.22
CA ALA A 301 13.07 -9.58 -7.98
C ALA A 301 13.45 -8.10 -8.05
N LYS A 302 14.29 -7.64 -7.11
CA LYS A 302 14.74 -6.24 -7.03
C LYS A 302 13.59 -5.24 -6.98
N SER A 303 12.49 -5.58 -6.29
CA SER A 303 11.38 -4.65 -6.05
C SER A 303 11.87 -3.39 -5.32
N GLY A 304 12.79 -3.54 -4.36
CA GLY A 304 13.37 -2.46 -3.57
C GLY A 304 12.55 -2.12 -2.33
N ALA A 305 11.63 -3.01 -1.91
CA ALA A 305 10.79 -2.79 -0.74
C ALA A 305 11.59 -2.66 0.57
N GLU A 306 12.73 -3.33 0.66
CA GLU A 306 13.66 -3.24 1.80
C GLU A 306 14.26 -1.83 1.96
N LYS A 307 14.26 -1.06 0.87
CA LYS A 307 14.78 0.31 0.83
C LYS A 307 13.72 1.36 1.13
N LEU A 308 12.44 0.99 1.32
CA LEU A 308 11.36 1.95 1.58
C LEU A 308 11.58 2.70 2.89
N ALA A 309 11.04 3.92 2.96
CA ALA A 309 11.17 4.77 4.15
C ALA A 309 10.27 4.32 5.33
N GLY A 310 9.36 3.36 5.11
CA GLY A 310 8.31 2.99 6.07
C GLY A 310 7.28 4.11 6.24
N ARG A 311 6.44 4.07 7.30
CA ARG A 311 5.44 5.12 7.60
C ARG A 311 4.56 5.50 6.40
N GLY A 312 4.01 4.51 5.69
CA GLY A 312 3.13 4.76 4.55
C GLY A 312 3.82 4.84 3.18
N ASP A 313 5.13 4.64 3.09
CA ASP A 313 5.81 4.43 1.79
C ASP A 313 5.71 2.97 1.36
N PHE A 314 4.97 2.72 0.29
CA PHE A 314 4.64 1.39 -0.23
C PHE A 314 4.93 1.28 -1.73
N LEU A 315 5.05 0.05 -2.20
CA LEU A 315 5.02 -0.32 -3.61
C LEU A 315 3.73 -1.09 -3.89
N LEU A 316 2.90 -0.62 -4.81
CA LEU A 316 1.88 -1.43 -5.44
C LEU A 316 2.53 -2.25 -6.55
N ILE A 317 2.43 -3.57 -6.45
CA ILE A 317 2.78 -4.52 -7.49
C ILE A 317 1.48 -5.01 -8.12
N ALA A 318 1.28 -4.77 -9.40
CA ALA A 318 0.14 -5.25 -10.16
C ALA A 318 0.56 -5.42 -11.63
N ASN A 319 0.08 -6.47 -12.30
CA ASN A 319 0.40 -6.75 -13.71
C ASN A 319 1.90 -6.78 -14.05
N GLY A 320 2.74 -7.23 -13.10
CA GLY A 320 4.19 -7.24 -13.27
C GLY A 320 4.85 -5.86 -13.22
N GLU A 321 4.10 -4.79 -12.99
CA GLU A 321 4.59 -3.45 -12.79
C GLU A 321 4.65 -3.09 -11.31
N LYS A 322 5.56 -2.18 -10.96
CA LYS A 322 5.65 -1.61 -9.62
C LYS A 322 5.38 -0.11 -9.68
N THR A 323 4.42 0.35 -8.89
CA THR A 323 4.10 1.77 -8.72
C THR A 323 4.32 2.13 -7.26
N ARG A 324 5.10 3.18 -7.01
CA ARG A 324 5.32 3.66 -5.64
C ARG A 324 4.14 4.50 -5.19
N VAL A 325 3.73 4.35 -3.94
CA VAL A 325 2.58 5.06 -3.37
C VAL A 325 2.86 5.47 -1.94
N GLN A 326 2.56 6.72 -1.64
CA GLN A 326 2.47 7.23 -0.28
C GLN A 326 1.03 7.09 0.20
N ILE A 327 0.82 6.15 1.10
CA ILE A 327 -0.44 5.91 1.80
C ILE A 327 -0.75 7.09 2.71
N ALA A 328 -2.03 7.46 2.73
CA ALA A 328 -2.53 8.50 3.63
C ALA A 328 -2.60 7.98 5.08
N HIS A 329 -2.24 8.86 6.02
CA HIS A 329 -2.37 8.63 7.43
C HIS A 329 -3.78 9.03 7.89
N LEU A 330 -4.49 8.07 8.47
CA LEU A 330 -5.76 8.26 9.15
C LEU A 330 -5.56 8.19 10.68
N PRO A 331 -5.56 9.33 11.39
CA PRO A 331 -5.61 9.36 12.84
C PRO A 331 -6.87 8.67 13.39
N ARG A 332 -6.80 8.09 14.59
CA ARG A 332 -7.98 7.48 15.25
C ARG A 332 -9.13 8.48 15.43
N ALA A 333 -8.82 9.73 15.79
CA ALA A 333 -9.83 10.78 15.92
C ALA A 333 -10.61 11.07 14.62
N ASP A 334 -9.98 10.87 13.46
CA ASP A 334 -10.64 11.05 12.16
C ASP A 334 -11.60 9.89 11.83
N GLU A 335 -11.40 8.70 12.43
CA GLU A 335 -12.35 7.57 12.31
C GLU A 335 -13.62 7.85 13.09
N ASP A 336 -13.51 8.45 14.28
CA ASP A 336 -14.67 8.87 15.05
C ASP A 336 -15.49 9.93 14.29
N ALA A 337 -14.81 10.87 13.63
CA ALA A 337 -15.45 11.85 12.76
C ALA A 337 -16.13 11.20 11.54
N LEU A 338 -15.49 10.19 10.93
CA LEU A 338 -16.08 9.40 9.84
C LEU A 338 -17.36 8.70 10.31
N ARG A 339 -17.33 8.08 11.50
CA ARG A 339 -18.47 7.40 12.11
C ARG A 339 -19.63 8.34 12.36
N GLN A 340 -19.37 9.52 12.92
CA GLN A 340 -20.40 10.55 13.13
C GLN A 340 -21.02 11.04 11.82
N THR A 341 -20.23 11.09 10.74
CA THR A 341 -20.72 11.48 9.41
C THR A 341 -21.65 10.42 8.82
N MET A 342 -21.34 9.14 9.03
CA MET A 342 -22.16 8.02 8.52
C MET A 342 -23.44 7.81 9.32
N GLY A 343 -23.42 8.00 10.64
CA GLY A 343 -24.62 7.88 11.48
C GLY A 343 -25.67 8.99 11.29
N ARG A 344 -25.38 10.02 10.47
CA ARG A 344 -26.30 11.13 10.13
C ARG A 344 -26.96 10.99 8.75
N ARG A 345 -26.64 9.95 7.99
CA ARG A 345 -27.20 9.68 6.65
C ARG A 345 -28.29 8.63 6.72
#